data_AF-A0A1G3KLA1-F1
#
_entry.id   AF-A0A1G3KLA1-F1
#
_cell.length_a   1.000
_cell.length_b   1.000
_cell.length_c   1.000
_cell.angle_alpha   90.00
_cell.angle_beta   90.00
_cell.angle_gamma   90.00
#
_symmetry.space_group_name_H-M   'P 1'
#
loop_
_entity.id
_entity.type
_entity.pdbx_description
1 polymer ?
#
loop_
_entity_poly.entity_id
_entity_poly.type
_entity_poly.pdbx_seq_one_letter_code
_entity_poly.pdbx_strand_id
1 'polypeptide(L)'
;MNTIFWSWQSDLDPRVTRNFVRDVLALAIDDLDAELEERHELTSDTKGVAGSPDIVATILAKIEAAKVFVGDVTPIAISRGGKALANPNVLIELGYAKRAIGLERVILVWNTAFEGATIEQLPFDMRGRRAPLSFHLPEGAGPAELKVERETLRAAIREALRLSIAVSTPATDEPVPPQWQEGHASNPALWFDPAQPITINEDGFPGTKTIHPGPYGYVRIKPRTWSPPADPSGDGLRPYILGPTQGYSWGATKGGFLVYSGSLRAAGERPLDNMVMQFRATGELWGVDPFIARRDETSYFFSDALIAHANEFIDLNIPVLQRQGASGPFDVLIGVTELTGLHWVSDTRWGGRPVALEEAGRAEFTLKGASEEERLAAFDRAWGEIAAAFGVPQPPRSILVKQIRGY
;
A
#
# COMPACT_ATOMS: atom_id res chain seq x y z
N MET A 1 -1.10 6.78 -21.40
CA MET A 1 -2.24 6.47 -22.28
C MET A 1 -2.19 4.98 -22.52
N ASN A 2 -3.30 4.26 -22.33
CA ASN A 2 -3.29 2.80 -22.38
C ASN A 2 -3.53 2.35 -23.82
N THR A 3 -2.47 2.31 -24.63
CA THR A 3 -2.62 1.99 -26.05
C THR A 3 -2.27 0.53 -26.34
N ILE A 4 -3.01 -0.05 -27.28
CA ILE A 4 -2.68 -1.34 -27.91
C ILE A 4 -2.31 -1.03 -29.35
N PHE A 5 -1.08 -1.36 -29.74
CA PHE A 5 -0.58 -1.11 -31.09
C PHE A 5 -0.92 -2.30 -32.00
N TRP A 6 -1.64 -2.04 -33.09
CA TRP A 6 -2.01 -3.01 -34.11
C TRP A 6 -1.16 -2.84 -35.36
N SER A 7 -0.34 -3.84 -35.65
CA SER A 7 0.52 -3.96 -36.83
C SER A 7 -0.05 -4.97 -37.81
N TRP A 8 -0.21 -4.57 -39.07
CA TRP A 8 -1.04 -5.30 -40.03
C TRP A 8 -0.45 -5.29 -41.45
N GLN A 9 -0.88 -6.24 -42.28
CA GLN A 9 -0.48 -6.35 -43.70
C GLN A 9 -1.61 -5.93 -44.65
N SER A 10 -1.25 -5.38 -45.81
CA SER A 10 -2.19 -4.93 -46.86
C SER A 10 -2.32 -5.86 -48.06
N ASP A 11 -1.58 -6.97 -48.07
CA ASP A 11 -1.32 -7.80 -49.25
C ASP A 11 -2.44 -8.84 -49.52
N LEU A 12 -3.18 -9.23 -48.47
CA LEU A 12 -4.23 -10.26 -48.53
C LEU A 12 -5.64 -9.65 -48.45
N ASP A 13 -6.68 -10.44 -48.76
CA ASP A 13 -8.06 -9.99 -48.67
C ASP A 13 -8.36 -9.44 -47.26
N PRO A 14 -8.66 -8.13 -47.14
CA PRO A 14 -8.83 -7.50 -45.84
C PRO A 14 -10.04 -8.02 -45.08
N ARG A 15 -11.05 -8.57 -45.76
CA ARG A 15 -12.26 -9.13 -45.13
C ARG A 15 -11.96 -10.35 -44.28
N VAL A 16 -10.91 -11.10 -44.61
CA VAL A 16 -10.48 -12.31 -43.89
C VAL A 16 -9.12 -12.13 -43.22
N THR A 17 -8.59 -10.91 -43.19
CA THR A 17 -7.33 -10.56 -42.51
C THR A 17 -7.45 -9.25 -41.74
N ARG A 18 -6.84 -8.14 -42.21
CA ARG A 18 -6.69 -6.91 -41.42
C ARG A 18 -7.98 -6.31 -40.87
N ASN A 19 -9.08 -6.30 -41.63
CA ASN A 19 -10.34 -5.73 -41.14
C ASN A 19 -10.98 -6.67 -40.12
N PHE A 20 -10.99 -7.97 -40.42
CA PHE A 20 -11.51 -8.98 -39.51
C PHE A 20 -10.81 -8.92 -38.15
N VAL A 21 -9.47 -8.96 -38.13
CA VAL A 21 -8.71 -8.94 -36.89
C VAL A 21 -8.87 -7.61 -36.16
N ARG A 22 -8.84 -6.47 -36.86
CA ARG A 22 -9.05 -5.15 -36.23
C ARG A 22 -10.41 -5.08 -35.53
N ASP A 23 -11.46 -5.59 -36.17
CA ASP A 23 -12.81 -5.56 -35.60
C ASP A 23 -12.91 -6.51 -34.40
N VAL A 24 -12.26 -7.67 -34.45
CA VAL A 24 -12.15 -8.59 -33.29
C VAL A 24 -11.37 -7.95 -32.14
N LEU A 25 -10.26 -7.26 -32.42
CA LEU A 25 -9.45 -6.56 -31.43
C LEU A 25 -10.27 -5.47 -30.72
N ALA A 26 -11.00 -4.65 -31.47
CA ALA A 26 -11.86 -3.62 -30.89
C ALA A 26 -12.89 -4.24 -29.92
N LEU A 27 -13.57 -5.31 -30.34
CA LEU A 27 -14.56 -6.00 -29.50
C LEU A 27 -13.96 -6.67 -28.26
N ALA A 28 -12.74 -7.20 -28.37
CA ALA A 28 -12.03 -7.81 -27.24
C ALA A 28 -11.53 -6.76 -26.24
N ILE A 29 -11.11 -5.58 -26.73
CA ILE A 29 -10.74 -4.43 -25.91
C ILE A 29 -11.95 -3.91 -25.15
N ASP A 30 -13.09 -3.71 -25.82
CA ASP A 30 -14.31 -3.21 -25.18
C ASP A 30 -14.78 -4.14 -24.04
N ASP A 31 -14.72 -5.47 -24.24
CA ASP A 31 -15.03 -6.43 -23.17
C ASP A 31 -14.09 -6.33 -21.99
N LEU A 32 -12.79 -6.13 -22.27
CA LEU A 32 -11.75 -6.09 -21.25
C LEU A 32 -11.79 -4.78 -20.46
N ASP A 33 -12.03 -3.66 -21.14
CA ASP A 33 -12.16 -2.34 -20.52
C ASP A 33 -13.34 -2.30 -19.54
N ALA A 34 -14.44 -2.99 -19.86
CA ALA A 34 -15.58 -3.13 -18.97
C ALA A 34 -15.27 -3.95 -17.69
N GLU A 35 -14.34 -4.90 -17.76
CA GLU A 35 -13.89 -5.72 -16.63
C GLU A 35 -12.83 -5.02 -15.78
N LEU A 36 -11.88 -4.34 -16.41
CA LEU A 36 -10.75 -3.70 -15.73
C LEU A 36 -11.06 -2.30 -15.20
N GLU A 37 -12.23 -1.73 -15.55
CA GLU A 37 -12.56 -0.33 -15.33
C GLU A 37 -11.47 0.63 -15.84
N GLU A 38 -10.73 0.21 -16.88
CA GLU A 38 -9.59 0.90 -17.47
C GLU A 38 -9.80 0.99 -18.98
N ARG A 39 -9.72 2.20 -19.54
CA ARG A 39 -9.93 2.40 -20.99
C ARG A 39 -8.66 2.19 -21.79
N HIS A 40 -8.70 1.35 -22.82
CA HIS A 40 -7.62 1.16 -23.78
C HIS A 40 -7.98 1.68 -25.18
N GLU A 41 -6.98 2.23 -25.89
CA GLU A 41 -7.15 2.72 -27.25
C GLU A 41 -6.40 1.83 -28.25
N LEU A 42 -7.12 1.33 -29.25
CA LEU A 42 -6.52 0.64 -30.40
C LEU A 42 -5.91 1.66 -31.37
N THR A 43 -4.60 1.58 -31.58
CA THR A 43 -3.85 2.50 -32.44
C THR A 43 -3.02 1.75 -33.49
N SER A 44 -2.81 2.37 -34.65
CA SER A 44 -1.98 1.84 -35.75
C SER A 44 -1.38 3.00 -36.55
N ASP A 45 -0.35 2.72 -37.36
CA ASP A 45 0.22 3.65 -38.35
C ASP A 45 0.50 5.05 -37.74
N THR A 46 0.32 6.12 -38.54
CA THR A 46 0.37 7.52 -38.09
C THR A 46 -0.98 8.06 -37.61
N LYS A 47 -1.99 7.19 -37.37
CA LYS A 47 -3.34 7.61 -36.95
C LYS A 47 -3.29 8.47 -35.70
N GLY A 48 -3.99 9.60 -35.73
CA GLY A 48 -4.13 10.55 -34.61
C GLY A 48 -3.02 11.60 -34.49
N VAL A 49 -2.04 11.61 -35.42
CA VAL A 49 -0.91 12.56 -35.40
C VAL A 49 -1.15 13.68 -36.41
N ALA A 50 -1.03 14.94 -35.98
CA ALA A 50 -1.28 16.11 -36.81
C ALA A 50 -0.09 16.45 -37.74
N GLY A 51 -0.38 17.03 -38.91
CA GLY A 51 0.63 17.52 -39.85
C GLY A 51 1.17 16.45 -40.79
N SER A 52 2.45 16.59 -41.18
CA SER A 52 3.18 15.65 -42.05
C SER A 52 4.31 14.98 -41.27
N PRO A 53 4.00 14.04 -40.36
CA PRO A 53 4.99 13.45 -39.48
C PRO A 53 5.96 12.53 -40.25
N ASP A 54 7.16 12.33 -39.69
CA ASP A 54 8.01 11.22 -40.11
C ASP A 54 7.29 9.91 -39.77
N ILE A 55 6.87 9.18 -40.81
CA ILE A 55 6.04 7.98 -40.70
C ILE A 55 6.72 6.92 -39.83
N VAL A 56 8.01 6.66 -40.09
CA VAL A 56 8.74 5.58 -39.41
C VAL A 56 8.97 5.95 -37.95
N ALA A 57 9.49 7.15 -37.69
CA ALA A 57 9.74 7.60 -36.32
C ALA A 57 8.46 7.61 -35.46
N THR A 58 7.34 8.00 -36.07
CA THR A 58 6.03 8.05 -35.40
C THR A 58 5.51 6.66 -35.05
N ILE A 59 5.61 5.71 -35.98
CA ILE A 59 5.19 4.32 -35.73
C ILE A 59 6.01 3.72 -34.60
N LEU A 60 7.33 3.86 -34.63
CA LEU A 60 8.21 3.33 -33.57
C LEU A 60 7.90 3.96 -32.20
N ALA A 61 7.70 5.28 -32.14
CA ALA A 61 7.32 5.96 -30.89
C ALA A 61 5.97 5.46 -30.35
N LYS A 62 5.00 5.18 -31.22
CA LYS A 62 3.70 4.62 -30.81
C LYS A 62 3.82 3.18 -30.31
N ILE A 63 4.71 2.38 -30.89
CA ILE A 63 5.02 1.03 -30.40
C ILE A 63 5.67 1.10 -29.03
N GLU A 64 6.66 1.98 -28.83
CA GLU A 64 7.35 2.16 -27.55
C GLU A 64 6.40 2.58 -26.43
N ALA A 65 5.44 3.45 -26.74
CA ALA A 65 4.43 3.91 -25.80
C ALA A 65 3.29 2.90 -25.52
N ALA A 66 3.18 1.81 -26.29
CA ALA A 66 2.08 0.87 -26.18
C ALA A 66 2.22 -0.09 -24.99
N LYS A 67 1.08 -0.40 -24.34
CA LYS A 67 1.01 -1.47 -23.34
C LYS A 67 1.22 -2.83 -23.99
N VAL A 68 0.59 -3.06 -25.15
CA VAL A 68 0.66 -4.33 -25.89
C VAL A 68 0.84 -4.07 -27.38
N PHE A 69 1.66 -4.90 -28.03
CA PHE A 69 1.78 -4.97 -29.48
C PHE A 69 1.04 -6.20 -30.00
N VAL A 70 0.25 -6.03 -31.06
CA VAL A 70 -0.42 -7.11 -31.77
C VAL A 70 -0.02 -7.08 -33.25
N GLY A 71 0.51 -8.18 -33.80
CA GLY A 71 1.00 -8.22 -35.19
C GLY A 71 0.39 -9.34 -36.04
N ASP A 72 -0.09 -9.00 -37.25
CA ASP A 72 -0.53 -9.97 -38.27
C ASP A 72 0.67 -10.59 -39.00
N VAL A 73 0.98 -11.84 -38.67
CA VAL A 73 2.09 -12.60 -39.28
C VAL A 73 1.61 -13.62 -40.31
N THR A 74 0.39 -13.45 -40.83
CA THR A 74 -0.10 -14.27 -41.95
C THR A 74 0.88 -14.16 -43.13
N PRO A 75 1.34 -15.29 -43.71
CA PRO A 75 2.22 -15.26 -44.86
C PRO A 75 1.56 -14.58 -46.06
N ILE A 76 2.27 -13.62 -46.64
CA ILE A 76 1.84 -12.86 -47.83
C ILE A 76 2.46 -13.42 -49.12
N ALA A 77 3.50 -14.25 -48.99
CA ALA A 77 4.19 -14.86 -50.12
C ALA A 77 4.92 -16.15 -49.73
N ILE A 78 5.15 -17.00 -50.71
CA ILE A 78 6.04 -18.18 -50.64
C ILE A 78 7.26 -17.92 -51.50
N SER A 79 8.46 -18.09 -50.95
CA SER A 79 9.70 -17.95 -51.71
C SER A 79 9.84 -19.09 -52.73
N ARG A 80 10.74 -18.94 -53.71
CA ARG A 80 11.08 -20.02 -54.66
C ARG A 80 11.53 -21.32 -53.97
N GLY A 81 12.07 -21.22 -52.75
CA GLY A 81 12.49 -22.37 -51.94
C GLY A 81 11.42 -22.89 -50.98
N GLY A 82 10.15 -22.47 -51.12
CA GLY A 82 9.04 -22.93 -50.28
C GLY A 82 8.96 -22.28 -48.90
N LYS A 83 9.65 -21.16 -48.68
CA LYS A 83 9.63 -20.45 -47.38
C LYS A 83 8.48 -19.46 -47.32
N ALA A 84 7.60 -19.57 -46.32
CA ALA A 84 6.60 -18.56 -46.01
C ALA A 84 7.21 -17.23 -45.56
N LEU A 85 6.68 -16.13 -46.10
CA LEU A 85 7.13 -14.77 -45.84
C LEU A 85 5.97 -13.95 -45.30
N ALA A 86 6.06 -13.51 -44.04
CA ALA A 86 5.15 -12.49 -43.50
C ALA A 86 5.55 -11.09 -44.02
N ASN A 87 4.65 -10.12 -43.84
CA ASN A 87 4.89 -8.76 -44.30
C ASN A 87 6.15 -8.13 -43.63
N PRO A 88 7.09 -7.56 -44.40
CA PRO A 88 8.34 -7.05 -43.86
C PRO A 88 8.17 -5.85 -42.92
N ASN A 89 7.15 -5.01 -43.11
CA ASN A 89 6.88 -3.88 -42.21
C ASN A 89 6.44 -4.40 -40.84
N VAL A 90 5.51 -5.37 -40.82
CA VAL A 90 5.08 -6.02 -39.57
C VAL A 90 6.27 -6.67 -38.86
N LEU A 91 7.19 -7.30 -39.60
CA LEU A 91 8.38 -7.92 -39.00
C LEU A 91 9.36 -6.90 -38.40
N ILE A 92 9.54 -5.73 -39.02
CA ILE A 92 10.36 -4.64 -38.47
C ILE A 92 9.73 -4.10 -37.19
N GLU A 93 8.42 -3.81 -37.22
CA GLU A 93 7.66 -3.32 -36.08
C GLU A 93 7.66 -4.33 -34.93
N LEU A 94 7.50 -5.62 -35.23
CA LEU A 94 7.63 -6.72 -34.28
C LEU A 94 9.02 -6.77 -33.64
N GLY A 95 10.08 -6.66 -34.45
CA GLY A 95 11.45 -6.64 -33.95
C GLY A 95 11.69 -5.48 -32.97
N TYR A 96 11.16 -4.30 -33.29
CA TYR A 96 11.23 -3.14 -32.41
C TYR A 96 10.38 -3.32 -31.15
N ALA A 97 9.15 -3.83 -31.26
CA ALA A 97 8.27 -4.10 -30.11
C ALA A 97 8.93 -5.06 -29.11
N LYS A 98 9.52 -6.17 -29.60
CA LYS A 98 10.28 -7.11 -28.75
C LYS A 98 11.35 -6.40 -27.91
N ARG A 99 12.02 -5.40 -28.48
CA ARG A 99 13.06 -4.61 -27.81
C ARG A 99 12.49 -3.54 -26.87
N ALA A 100 11.44 -2.84 -27.29
CA ALA A 100 10.91 -1.67 -26.59
C ALA A 100 10.00 -2.07 -25.41
N ILE A 101 9.14 -3.07 -25.63
CA ILE A 101 8.04 -3.40 -24.70
C ILE A 101 8.12 -4.81 -24.10
N GLY A 102 9.13 -5.60 -24.48
CA GLY A 102 9.32 -6.96 -23.98
C GLY A 102 8.51 -8.01 -24.76
N LEU A 103 8.84 -9.29 -24.58
CA LEU A 103 8.23 -10.40 -25.32
C LEU A 103 6.85 -10.76 -24.79
N GLU A 104 6.66 -10.60 -23.48
CA GLU A 104 5.43 -10.86 -22.73
C GLU A 104 4.28 -9.92 -23.09
N ARG A 105 4.59 -8.81 -23.76
CA ARG A 105 3.63 -7.82 -24.24
C ARG A 105 3.43 -7.85 -25.76
N VAL A 106 3.88 -8.92 -26.41
CA VAL A 106 3.74 -9.15 -27.85
C VAL A 106 2.78 -10.29 -28.11
N ILE A 107 1.71 -10.01 -28.85
CA ILE A 107 0.72 -10.98 -29.32
C ILE A 107 0.83 -11.07 -30.84
N LEU A 108 0.86 -12.29 -31.36
CA LEU A 108 0.88 -12.54 -32.80
C LEU A 108 -0.39 -13.26 -33.21
N VAL A 109 -0.88 -12.94 -34.41
CA VAL A 109 -2.07 -13.55 -34.99
C VAL A 109 -1.78 -13.96 -36.44
N TRP A 110 -2.50 -14.96 -36.94
CA TRP A 110 -2.42 -15.36 -38.34
C TRP A 110 -3.70 -16.05 -38.81
N ASN A 111 -3.95 -15.98 -40.12
CA ASN A 111 -4.99 -16.75 -40.76
C ASN A 111 -4.40 -18.03 -41.38
N THR A 112 -4.79 -19.17 -40.82
CA THR A 112 -4.31 -20.51 -41.23
C THR A 112 -4.87 -20.99 -42.57
N ALA A 113 -5.80 -20.26 -43.18
CA ALA A 113 -6.29 -20.56 -44.52
C ALA A 113 -5.29 -20.20 -45.64
N PHE A 114 -4.27 -19.39 -45.34
CA PHE A 114 -3.24 -18.99 -46.29
C PHE A 114 -2.07 -19.97 -46.31
N GLU A 115 -1.51 -20.18 -47.50
CA GLU A 115 -0.42 -21.12 -47.70
C GLU A 115 0.77 -20.77 -46.79
N GLY A 116 1.27 -21.80 -46.11
CA GLY A 116 2.44 -21.67 -45.24
C GLY A 116 2.18 -21.08 -43.85
N ALA A 117 0.93 -20.78 -43.49
CA ALA A 117 0.53 -20.40 -42.14
C ALA A 117 0.53 -21.61 -41.18
N THR A 118 1.72 -22.17 -40.96
CA THR A 118 1.98 -23.36 -40.15
C THR A 118 3.16 -23.12 -39.21
N ILE A 119 3.21 -23.84 -38.09
CA ILE A 119 4.23 -23.60 -37.04
C ILE A 119 5.63 -23.87 -37.59
N GLU A 120 5.77 -24.87 -38.44
CA GLU A 120 7.01 -25.33 -39.05
C GLU A 120 7.59 -24.28 -40.01
N GLN A 121 6.74 -23.50 -40.65
CA GLN A 121 7.13 -22.48 -41.63
C GLN A 121 7.40 -21.10 -41.02
N LEU A 122 7.15 -20.92 -39.72
CA LEU A 122 7.46 -19.66 -39.03
C LEU A 122 8.94 -19.27 -39.18
N PRO A 123 9.28 -17.97 -39.21
CA PRO A 123 10.65 -17.50 -39.07
C PRO A 123 11.36 -18.04 -37.82
N PHE A 124 12.68 -18.20 -37.88
CA PHE A 124 13.45 -18.84 -36.79
C PHE A 124 13.35 -18.08 -35.46
N ASP A 125 13.21 -16.75 -35.50
CA ASP A 125 13.06 -15.89 -34.33
C ASP A 125 11.68 -16.03 -33.66
N MET A 126 10.72 -16.63 -34.36
CA MET A 126 9.38 -16.94 -33.89
C MET A 126 9.22 -18.41 -33.49
N ARG A 127 10.02 -19.31 -34.08
CA ARG A 127 10.07 -20.72 -33.66
C ARG A 127 10.57 -20.85 -32.22
N GLY A 128 10.02 -21.83 -31.50
CA GLY A 128 10.33 -22.07 -30.08
C GLY A 128 9.67 -21.10 -29.10
N ARG A 129 8.77 -20.23 -29.58
CA ARG A 129 7.89 -19.38 -28.75
C ARG A 129 6.44 -19.86 -28.84
N ARG A 130 5.56 -19.23 -28.06
CA ARG A 130 4.11 -19.47 -28.19
C ARG A 130 3.68 -19.21 -29.62
N ALA A 131 2.92 -20.15 -30.19
CA ALA A 131 2.41 -20.02 -31.55
C ALA A 131 1.49 -18.78 -31.67
N PRO A 132 1.43 -18.14 -32.86
CA PRO A 132 0.45 -17.10 -33.12
C PRO A 132 -0.98 -17.60 -32.88
N LEU A 133 -1.87 -16.72 -32.41
CA LEU A 133 -3.29 -17.01 -32.28
C LEU A 133 -3.86 -17.29 -33.67
N SER A 134 -4.31 -18.52 -33.89
CA SER A 134 -4.85 -19.00 -35.16
C SER A 134 -6.34 -18.78 -35.28
N PHE A 135 -6.74 -18.33 -36.46
CA PHE A 135 -8.11 -18.45 -36.97
C PHE A 135 -8.06 -19.00 -38.39
N HIS A 136 -9.19 -19.49 -38.91
CA HIS A 136 -9.25 -20.08 -40.25
C HIS A 136 -10.38 -19.48 -41.08
N LEU A 137 -10.02 -18.58 -42.01
CA LEU A 137 -10.99 -17.94 -42.91
C LEU A 137 -10.46 -17.90 -44.34
N PRO A 138 -10.89 -18.82 -45.23
CA PRO A 138 -10.51 -18.74 -46.64
C PRO A 138 -11.16 -17.53 -47.33
N GLU A 139 -10.58 -17.12 -48.45
CA GLU A 139 -11.20 -16.11 -49.31
C GLU A 139 -12.61 -16.56 -49.73
N GLY A 140 -13.58 -15.63 -49.62
CA GLY A 140 -14.98 -15.93 -49.89
C GLY A 140 -15.77 -16.57 -48.73
N ALA A 141 -15.17 -16.77 -47.55
CA ALA A 141 -15.86 -17.31 -46.36
C ALA A 141 -17.19 -16.61 -46.08
N GLY A 142 -18.24 -17.38 -45.80
CA GLY A 142 -19.60 -16.91 -45.60
C GLY A 142 -19.82 -16.17 -44.28
N PRO A 143 -20.95 -15.45 -44.11
CA PRO A 143 -21.26 -14.73 -42.88
C PRO A 143 -21.29 -15.59 -41.61
N ALA A 144 -21.69 -16.86 -41.74
CA ALA A 144 -21.75 -17.80 -40.61
C ALA A 144 -20.35 -18.17 -40.11
N GLU A 145 -19.43 -18.47 -41.03
CA GLU A 145 -18.02 -18.80 -40.72
C GLU A 145 -17.32 -17.60 -40.09
N LEU A 146 -17.49 -16.41 -40.67
CA LEU A 146 -16.98 -15.15 -40.11
C LEU A 146 -17.47 -14.92 -38.68
N LYS A 147 -18.73 -15.25 -38.38
CA LYS A 147 -19.28 -15.10 -37.03
C LYS A 147 -18.63 -16.07 -36.04
N VAL A 148 -18.50 -17.34 -36.41
CA VAL A 148 -17.90 -18.37 -35.54
C VAL A 148 -16.44 -18.04 -35.25
N GLU A 149 -15.65 -17.76 -36.28
CA GLU A 149 -14.23 -17.43 -36.11
C GLU A 149 -14.04 -16.13 -35.32
N ARG A 150 -14.96 -15.15 -35.46
CA ARG A 150 -14.91 -13.91 -34.69
C ARG A 150 -15.02 -14.18 -33.20
N GLU A 151 -16.00 -14.97 -32.77
CA GLU A 151 -16.18 -15.27 -31.34
C GLU A 151 -15.00 -16.07 -30.78
N THR A 152 -14.49 -17.05 -31.53
CA THR A 152 -13.33 -17.85 -31.14
C THR A 152 -12.08 -17.00 -30.99
N LEU A 153 -11.75 -16.17 -31.99
CA LEU A 153 -10.57 -15.32 -31.95
C LEU A 153 -10.72 -14.21 -30.90
N ARG A 154 -11.92 -13.65 -30.71
CA ARG A 154 -12.21 -12.64 -29.68
C ARG A 154 -11.88 -13.15 -28.29
N ALA A 155 -12.34 -14.37 -27.94
CA ALA A 155 -12.05 -14.96 -26.65
C ALA A 155 -10.54 -15.16 -26.43
N ALA A 156 -9.83 -15.64 -27.47
CA ALA A 156 -8.38 -15.85 -27.42
C ALA A 156 -7.59 -14.54 -27.29
N ILE A 157 -7.96 -13.51 -28.06
CA ILE A 157 -7.35 -12.19 -28.01
C ILE A 157 -7.62 -11.52 -26.66
N ARG A 158 -8.85 -11.57 -26.14
CA ARG A 158 -9.18 -10.99 -24.83
C ARG A 158 -8.31 -11.57 -23.72
N GLU A 159 -8.17 -12.89 -23.66
CA GLU A 159 -7.33 -13.53 -22.65
C GLU A 159 -5.84 -13.18 -22.82
N ALA A 160 -5.34 -13.15 -24.06
CA ALA A 160 -3.97 -12.74 -24.32
C ALA A 160 -3.71 -11.28 -23.93
N LEU A 161 -4.63 -10.36 -24.25
CA LEU A 161 -4.56 -8.96 -23.85
C LEU A 161 -4.57 -8.81 -22.34
N ARG A 162 -5.47 -9.49 -21.62
CA ARG A 162 -5.55 -9.47 -20.16
C ARG A 162 -4.21 -9.84 -19.52
N LEU A 163 -3.59 -10.92 -19.99
CA LEU A 163 -2.30 -11.38 -19.49
C LEU A 163 -1.17 -10.39 -19.81
N SER A 164 -1.10 -9.87 -21.05
CA SER A 164 -0.06 -8.93 -21.45
C SER A 164 -0.20 -7.55 -20.76
N ILE A 165 -1.43 -7.07 -20.52
CA ILE A 165 -1.69 -5.81 -19.81
C ILE A 165 -1.29 -5.93 -18.33
N ALA A 166 -1.57 -7.08 -17.70
CA ALA A 166 -1.17 -7.34 -16.32
C ALA A 166 0.35 -7.25 -16.14
N VAL A 167 1.13 -7.65 -17.15
CA VAL A 167 2.60 -7.48 -17.12
C VAL A 167 3.05 -6.06 -17.49
N SER A 168 2.29 -5.34 -18.33
CA SER A 168 2.57 -3.94 -18.70
C SER A 168 2.37 -2.97 -17.54
N THR A 169 1.51 -3.34 -16.59
CA THR A 169 1.30 -2.59 -15.37
C THR A 169 2.49 -2.91 -14.49
N PRO A 170 3.39 -1.95 -14.18
CA PRO A 170 4.41 -2.21 -13.18
C PRO A 170 3.68 -2.74 -11.95
N ALA A 171 4.20 -3.82 -11.35
CA ALA A 171 3.77 -4.20 -10.02
C ALA A 171 3.81 -2.90 -9.21
N THR A 172 2.64 -2.41 -8.80
CA THR A 172 2.56 -1.30 -7.86
C THR A 172 3.54 -1.68 -6.78
N ASP A 173 4.62 -0.91 -6.59
CA ASP A 173 5.48 -1.08 -5.42
C ASP A 173 4.47 -1.12 -4.27
N GLU A 174 4.26 -2.30 -3.66
CA GLU A 174 3.43 -2.37 -2.48
C GLU A 174 4.07 -1.37 -1.53
N PRO A 175 3.34 -0.33 -1.09
CA PRO A 175 3.94 0.72 -0.28
C PRO A 175 4.59 0.02 0.91
N VAL A 176 5.92 0.16 1.03
CA VAL A 176 6.69 -0.47 2.10
C VAL A 176 5.97 -0.13 3.40
N PRO A 177 5.50 -1.14 4.17
CA PRO A 177 4.70 -0.88 5.33
C PRO A 177 5.49 0.03 6.28
N PRO A 178 4.82 1.03 6.91
CA PRO A 178 5.50 1.91 7.83
C PRO A 178 6.30 1.13 8.87
N GLN A 179 7.54 1.58 9.10
CA GLN A 179 8.38 1.07 10.18
C GLN A 179 8.13 1.85 11.46
N TRP A 180 8.37 1.20 12.60
CA TRP A 180 8.34 1.86 13.90
C TRP A 180 9.41 2.97 13.94
N GLN A 181 9.05 4.14 14.47
CA GLN A 181 10.01 5.17 14.81
C GLN A 181 10.96 4.66 15.91
N GLU A 182 12.25 4.93 15.80
CA GLU A 182 13.20 4.54 16.84
C GLU A 182 13.00 5.38 18.11
N GLY A 183 13.05 4.71 19.26
CA GLY A 183 13.14 5.38 20.56
C GLY A 183 14.53 5.94 20.80
N HIS A 184 14.60 6.99 21.61
CA HIS A 184 15.85 7.61 21.97
C HIS A 184 16.67 6.68 22.87
N ALA A 185 17.98 6.63 22.64
CA ALA A 185 18.87 5.69 23.33
C ALA A 185 18.89 5.87 24.86
N SER A 186 18.67 7.09 25.36
CA SER A 186 18.63 7.36 26.81
C SER A 186 17.30 6.96 27.46
N ASN A 187 16.18 6.99 26.73
CA ASN A 187 14.90 6.50 27.22
C ASN A 187 14.01 6.06 26.04
N PRO A 188 13.75 4.75 25.88
CA PRO A 188 13.00 4.24 24.74
C PRO A 188 11.49 4.54 24.79
N ALA A 189 10.98 5.14 25.86
CA ALA A 189 9.61 5.67 25.92
C ALA A 189 9.44 6.97 25.10
N LEU A 190 10.54 7.64 24.75
CA LEU A 190 10.57 8.92 24.04
C LEU A 190 11.31 8.78 22.71
N TRP A 191 10.98 9.60 21.72
CA TRP A 191 11.69 9.69 20.43
C TRP A 191 12.73 10.81 20.38
N PHE A 192 12.97 11.48 21.51
CA PHE A 192 13.88 12.61 21.67
C PHE A 192 14.62 12.53 23.00
N ASP A 193 15.68 13.33 23.14
CA ASP A 193 16.46 13.41 24.38
C ASP A 193 15.68 14.17 25.46
N PRO A 194 15.30 13.54 26.59
CA PRO A 194 14.59 14.21 27.68
C PRO A 194 15.38 15.36 28.33
N ALA A 195 16.71 15.41 28.15
CA ALA A 195 17.53 16.52 28.63
C ALA A 195 17.43 17.79 27.75
N GLN A 196 16.82 17.70 26.57
CA GLN A 196 16.68 18.81 25.63
C GLN A 196 15.21 19.23 25.50
N PRO A 197 14.93 20.54 25.43
CA PRO A 197 13.58 21.01 25.18
C PRO A 197 13.18 20.74 23.73
N ILE A 198 11.90 20.42 23.51
CA ILE A 198 11.31 20.26 22.17
C ILE A 198 10.82 21.62 21.67
N THR A 199 11.17 21.95 20.42
CA THR A 199 10.59 23.10 19.70
C THR A 199 9.23 22.74 19.11
N ILE A 200 8.24 23.60 19.35
CA ILE A 200 6.85 23.43 18.89
C ILE A 200 6.38 24.74 18.26
N ASN A 201 5.70 24.65 17.12
CA ASN A 201 4.94 25.75 16.53
C ASN A 201 3.45 25.54 16.83
N GLU A 202 2.98 26.04 17.98
CA GLU A 202 1.59 25.93 18.45
C GLU A 202 0.70 26.90 17.67
N ASP A 203 0.00 26.39 16.67
CA ASP A 203 -0.82 27.19 15.77
C ASP A 203 -0.03 28.41 15.20
N GLY A 204 1.18 28.11 14.70
CA GLY A 204 2.10 29.11 14.16
C GLY A 204 2.89 29.92 15.21
N PHE A 205 2.60 29.78 16.51
CA PHE A 205 3.36 30.43 17.58
C PHE A 205 4.55 29.55 18.00
N PRO A 206 5.81 30.00 17.78
CA PRO A 206 6.99 29.21 18.10
C PRO A 206 7.29 29.27 19.60
N GLY A 207 7.73 28.13 20.15
CA GLY A 207 8.23 28.05 21.51
C GLY A 207 8.92 26.72 21.79
N THR A 208 9.40 26.56 23.01
CA THR A 208 10.05 25.32 23.47
C THR A 208 9.43 24.85 24.78
N LYS A 209 9.45 23.53 25.01
CA LYS A 209 9.07 22.92 26.29
C LYS A 209 10.03 21.81 26.66
N THR A 210 10.43 21.75 27.93
CA THR A 210 11.04 20.56 28.53
C THR A 210 9.98 19.48 28.75
N ILE A 211 10.35 18.23 29.03
CA ILE A 211 9.41 17.17 29.42
C ILE A 211 9.38 16.99 30.94
N HIS A 212 8.22 16.65 31.49
CA HIS A 212 8.08 16.26 32.88
C HIS A 212 8.92 15.00 33.14
N PRO A 213 9.73 14.94 34.21
CA PRO A 213 10.53 13.76 34.51
C PRO A 213 9.68 12.49 34.64
N GLY A 214 10.26 11.35 34.25
CA GLY A 214 9.63 10.04 34.35
C GLY A 214 9.40 9.57 35.79
N PRO A 215 8.83 8.37 35.97
CA PRO A 215 8.75 7.28 34.98
C PRO A 215 7.69 7.51 33.90
N TYR A 216 7.86 6.87 32.73
CA TYR A 216 6.97 7.06 31.59
C TYR A 216 6.20 5.79 31.26
N GLY A 217 4.89 5.92 31.09
CA GLY A 217 4.08 5.00 30.31
C GLY A 217 3.94 5.51 28.89
N TYR A 218 3.87 4.61 27.92
CA TYR A 218 3.69 4.99 26.53
C TYR A 218 2.89 3.96 25.75
N VAL A 219 2.16 4.45 24.75
CA VAL A 219 1.35 3.63 23.84
C VAL A 219 1.61 4.10 22.42
N ARG A 220 1.93 3.17 21.53
CA ARG A 220 2.24 3.45 20.13
C ARG A 220 1.27 2.70 19.25
N ILE A 221 0.78 3.33 18.19
CA ILE A 221 -0.13 2.75 17.20
C ILE A 221 0.44 3.00 15.82
N LYS A 222 0.71 1.95 15.06
CA LYS A 222 1.28 2.03 13.70
C LYS A 222 0.36 1.33 12.70
N PRO A 223 -0.10 2.02 11.65
CA PRO A 223 -0.94 1.39 10.63
C PRO A 223 -0.14 0.49 9.69
N ARG A 224 -0.83 -0.42 8.99
CA ARG A 224 -0.23 -1.25 7.93
C ARG A 224 0.08 -0.41 6.70
N THR A 225 -0.82 0.50 6.34
CA THR A 225 -0.62 1.44 5.24
C THR A 225 -0.86 2.85 5.72
N TRP A 226 -0.06 3.77 5.19
CA TRP A 226 -0.17 5.19 5.51
C TRP A 226 -0.02 6.01 4.23
N SER A 227 -0.89 6.99 4.08
CA SER A 227 -0.80 8.02 3.04
C SER A 227 -0.95 9.37 3.75
N PRO A 228 0.13 10.16 3.88
CA PRO A 228 0.07 11.41 4.62
C PRO A 228 -1.01 12.35 4.03
N PRO A 229 -1.91 12.93 4.84
CA PRO A 229 -2.87 13.90 4.35
C PRO A 229 -2.14 15.17 3.87
N ALA A 230 -2.67 15.79 2.81
CA ALA A 230 -2.10 17.02 2.23
C ALA A 230 -2.10 18.17 3.24
N ASP A 231 -3.16 18.28 4.04
CA ASP A 231 -3.25 19.19 5.18
C ASP A 231 -3.64 18.39 6.44
N PRO A 232 -2.66 18.00 7.27
CA PRO A 232 -2.91 17.30 8.54
C PRO A 232 -3.67 18.15 9.57
N SER A 233 -3.76 19.46 9.34
CA SER A 233 -4.42 20.41 10.24
C SER A 233 -5.82 20.85 9.79
N GLY A 234 -6.16 20.73 8.51
CA GLY A 234 -7.28 21.44 7.88
C GLY A 234 -8.69 20.98 8.26
N ASP A 235 -8.86 19.77 8.79
CA ASP A 235 -10.15 19.16 9.12
C ASP A 235 -10.49 19.18 10.63
N GLY A 236 -9.59 19.70 11.47
CA GLY A 236 -9.73 19.68 12.93
C GLY A 236 -9.62 18.29 13.57
N LEU A 237 -9.31 17.23 12.81
CA LEU A 237 -9.09 15.88 13.36
C LEU A 237 -7.69 15.83 13.99
N ARG A 238 -7.64 15.54 15.29
CA ARG A 238 -6.40 15.45 16.06
C ARG A 238 -6.38 14.16 16.86
N PRO A 239 -5.20 13.53 17.03
CA PRO A 239 -5.05 12.43 17.96
C PRO A 239 -5.41 12.85 19.39
N TYR A 240 -6.00 11.92 20.14
CA TYR A 240 -6.27 12.06 21.56
C TYR A 240 -5.00 11.75 22.34
N ILE A 241 -4.72 12.58 23.35
CA ILE A 241 -3.57 12.42 24.24
C ILE A 241 -3.68 11.12 25.06
N LEU A 242 -2.54 10.50 25.39
CA LEU A 242 -2.50 9.37 26.32
C LEU A 242 -2.63 9.86 27.77
N GLY A 243 -3.71 9.44 28.44
CA GLY A 243 -3.97 9.79 29.84
C GLY A 243 -4.79 11.08 30.02
N PRO A 244 -5.11 11.42 31.28
CA PRO A 244 -6.04 12.49 31.60
C PRO A 244 -5.46 13.87 31.25
N THR A 245 -6.32 14.77 30.76
CA THR A 245 -5.95 16.16 30.47
C THR A 245 -7.09 17.12 30.81
N GLN A 246 -6.75 18.32 31.29
CA GLN A 246 -7.70 19.40 31.62
C GLN A 246 -7.83 20.42 30.47
N GLY A 247 -7.06 20.25 29.41
CA GLY A 247 -6.99 21.15 28.27
C GLY A 247 -5.73 20.87 27.48
N TYR A 248 -5.83 20.96 26.16
CA TYR A 248 -4.73 20.62 25.26
C TYR A 248 -4.47 21.72 24.25
N SER A 249 -3.26 21.72 23.73
CA SER A 249 -2.84 22.47 22.56
C SER A 249 -2.20 21.53 21.55
N TRP A 250 -1.98 22.04 20.35
CA TRP A 250 -1.38 21.26 19.28
C TRP A 250 -0.49 22.13 18.42
N GLY A 251 0.51 21.52 17.80
CA GLY A 251 1.46 22.25 16.97
C GLY A 251 2.35 21.34 16.14
N ALA A 252 2.95 21.91 15.11
CA ALA A 252 3.97 21.21 14.33
C ALA A 252 5.28 21.15 15.13
N THR A 253 5.98 20.03 15.02
CA THR A 253 7.32 19.84 15.58
C THR A 253 8.19 19.06 14.57
N LYS A 254 9.45 18.81 14.90
CA LYS A 254 10.35 18.06 14.03
C LYS A 254 9.78 16.67 13.76
N GLY A 255 9.53 16.37 12.49
CA GLY A 255 9.05 15.05 12.02
C GLY A 255 7.53 14.86 12.02
N GLY A 256 6.74 15.80 12.55
CA GLY A 256 5.30 15.58 12.67
C GLY A 256 4.54 16.62 13.49
N PHE A 257 3.52 16.17 14.20
CA PHE A 257 2.60 17.01 14.96
C PHE A 257 2.46 16.49 16.38
N LEU A 258 2.50 17.42 17.33
CA LEU A 258 2.33 17.13 18.74
C LEU A 258 0.96 17.66 19.20
N VAL A 259 0.21 16.83 19.91
CA VAL A 259 -0.94 17.23 20.73
C VAL A 259 -0.52 16.99 22.18
N TYR A 260 -0.65 18.00 23.04
CA TYR A 260 -0.12 17.94 24.41
C TYR A 260 -0.97 18.74 25.38
N SER A 261 -0.89 18.37 26.65
CA SER A 261 -1.62 19.05 27.72
C SER A 261 -1.06 20.44 28.00
N GLY A 262 -1.95 21.41 28.21
CA GLY A 262 -1.59 22.82 28.42
C GLY A 262 -1.39 23.59 27.12
N SER A 263 -0.58 24.66 27.16
CA SER A 263 -0.31 25.56 26.03
C SER A 263 1.06 26.24 26.18
N LEU A 264 1.67 26.64 25.07
CA LEU A 264 2.82 27.57 25.01
C LEU A 264 2.42 29.00 25.38
N ARG A 265 1.14 29.35 25.28
CA ARG A 265 0.60 30.69 25.55
C ARG A 265 0.12 30.87 26.99
N ALA A 266 0.14 29.80 27.79
CA ALA A 266 -0.21 29.87 29.20
C ALA A 266 0.85 30.65 30.01
N ALA A 267 0.42 31.31 31.08
CA ALA A 267 1.35 32.00 31.98
C ALA A 267 2.22 30.98 32.74
N GLY A 268 3.55 31.16 32.63
CA GLY A 268 4.56 30.31 33.26
C GLY A 268 5.01 29.13 32.39
N GLU A 269 6.31 28.83 32.44
CA GLU A 269 6.88 27.68 31.73
C GLU A 269 6.47 26.39 32.45
N ARG A 270 5.61 25.61 31.80
CA ARG A 270 5.25 24.26 32.24
C ARG A 270 5.85 23.22 31.30
N PRO A 271 6.41 22.12 31.82
CA PRO A 271 6.90 21.04 30.99
C PRO A 271 5.76 20.38 30.18
N LEU A 272 6.14 19.55 29.22
CA LEU A 272 5.25 18.60 28.56
C LEU A 272 4.91 17.48 29.52
N ASP A 273 3.62 17.32 29.74
CA ASP A 273 3.01 16.25 30.53
C ASP A 273 2.48 15.17 29.56
N ASN A 274 1.22 14.76 29.71
CA ASN A 274 0.53 13.87 28.78
C ASN A 274 0.52 14.47 27.36
N MET A 275 0.98 13.69 26.40
CA MET A 275 1.07 14.08 24.99
C MET A 275 0.91 12.91 24.02
N VAL A 276 0.73 13.23 22.74
CA VAL A 276 0.80 12.29 21.62
C VAL A 276 1.49 12.95 20.44
N MET A 277 2.49 12.26 19.88
CA MET A 277 3.14 12.63 18.63
C MET A 277 2.56 11.81 17.49
N GLN A 278 2.24 12.48 16.38
CA GLN A 278 1.95 11.84 15.12
C GLN A 278 3.09 12.07 14.14
N PHE A 279 3.75 10.99 13.72
CA PHE A 279 4.84 11.05 12.74
C PHE A 279 4.28 11.19 11.33
N ARG A 280 4.68 12.24 10.62
CA ARG A 280 4.16 12.53 9.27
C ARG A 280 4.47 11.40 8.28
N ALA A 281 5.66 10.81 8.39
CA ALA A 281 6.15 9.83 7.43
C ALA A 281 5.47 8.46 7.56
N THR A 282 5.09 8.07 8.77
CA THR A 282 4.64 6.69 9.08
C THR A 282 3.18 6.63 9.52
N GLY A 283 2.59 7.76 9.91
CA GLY A 283 1.27 7.81 10.54
C GLY A 283 1.26 7.25 11.97
N GLU A 284 2.43 6.87 12.49
CA GLU A 284 2.55 6.35 13.84
C GLU A 284 2.09 7.40 14.85
N LEU A 285 1.23 6.98 15.77
CA LEU A 285 0.91 7.72 16.98
C LEU A 285 1.75 7.20 18.13
N TRP A 286 2.35 8.10 18.89
CA TRP A 286 3.16 7.80 20.05
C TRP A 286 2.70 8.66 21.23
N GLY A 287 1.83 8.08 22.05
CA GLY A 287 1.33 8.66 23.29
C GLY A 287 2.29 8.44 24.45
N VAL A 288 2.44 9.43 25.32
CA VAL A 288 3.30 9.40 26.51
C VAL A 288 2.55 9.96 27.71
N ASP A 289 2.65 9.25 28.84
CA ASP A 289 2.08 9.59 30.14
C ASP A 289 3.18 9.53 31.22
N PRO A 290 3.64 10.67 31.77
CA PRO A 290 4.66 10.70 32.82
C PRO A 290 4.10 10.47 34.24
N PHE A 291 2.79 10.21 34.40
CA PHE A 291 2.12 10.09 35.71
C PHE A 291 1.71 8.66 36.05
N ILE A 292 2.42 7.67 35.51
CA ILE A 292 2.18 6.25 35.80
C ILE A 292 2.64 5.81 37.19
N ALA A 293 3.22 6.71 37.98
CA ALA A 293 3.72 6.40 39.30
C ALA A 293 3.53 7.55 40.28
N ARG A 294 3.55 7.22 41.56
CA ARG A 294 3.72 8.18 42.65
C ARG A 294 4.98 7.81 43.42
N ARG A 295 5.92 8.75 43.51
CA ARG A 295 7.14 8.59 44.31
C ARG A 295 6.94 9.30 45.66
N ASP A 296 6.55 8.53 46.67
CA ASP A 296 6.53 8.93 48.08
C ASP A 296 7.43 8.01 48.93
N GLU A 297 7.10 7.74 50.19
CA GLU A 297 7.85 6.79 51.04
C GLU A 297 7.87 5.36 50.47
N THR A 298 6.86 4.96 49.69
CA THR A 298 6.85 3.72 48.92
C THR A 298 6.45 4.05 47.49
N SER A 299 7.40 4.01 46.55
CA SER A 299 7.09 4.38 45.17
C SER A 299 6.17 3.34 44.52
N TYR A 300 5.02 3.77 43.99
CA TYR A 300 4.00 2.89 43.42
C TYR A 300 3.91 3.05 41.90
N PHE A 301 3.69 1.93 41.20
CA PHE A 301 3.32 1.87 39.79
C PHE A 301 1.80 1.65 39.65
N PHE A 302 1.14 2.58 38.97
CA PHE A 302 -0.31 2.57 38.73
C PHE A 302 -0.68 1.73 37.51
N SER A 303 -0.52 0.41 37.62
CA SER A 303 -0.78 -0.52 36.52
C SER A 303 -2.22 -0.43 35.99
N ASP A 304 -3.19 -0.20 36.88
CA ASP A 304 -4.60 -0.03 36.59
C ASP A 304 -4.86 1.19 35.69
N ALA A 305 -4.19 2.31 35.97
CA ALA A 305 -4.32 3.53 35.18
C ALA A 305 -3.68 3.36 33.81
N LEU A 306 -2.51 2.72 33.74
CA LEU A 306 -1.82 2.46 32.48
C LEU A 306 -2.71 1.71 31.50
N ILE A 307 -3.33 0.59 31.91
CA ILE A 307 -4.17 -0.17 30.99
C ILE A 307 -5.38 0.63 30.52
N ALA A 308 -5.98 1.40 31.45
CA ALA A 308 -7.25 2.05 31.20
C ALA A 308 -7.01 3.17 30.18
N HIS A 309 -5.96 3.95 30.40
CA HIS A 309 -5.50 4.98 29.48
C HIS A 309 -5.06 4.37 28.15
N ALA A 310 -4.39 3.21 28.13
CA ALA A 310 -4.02 2.55 26.89
C ALA A 310 -5.23 2.08 26.08
N ASN A 311 -6.22 1.48 26.72
CA ASN A 311 -7.45 1.04 26.05
C ASN A 311 -8.21 2.23 25.47
N GLU A 312 -8.41 3.30 26.26
CA GLU A 312 -9.07 4.52 25.80
C GLU A 312 -8.30 5.17 24.66
N PHE A 313 -6.97 5.28 24.77
CA PHE A 313 -6.12 5.85 23.73
C PHE A 313 -6.26 5.08 22.41
N ILE A 314 -6.25 3.75 22.43
CA ILE A 314 -6.42 2.93 21.22
C ILE A 314 -7.82 3.10 20.62
N ASP A 315 -8.86 3.05 21.46
CA ASP A 315 -10.26 3.18 21.04
C ASP A 315 -10.53 4.52 20.34
N LEU A 316 -9.99 5.61 20.89
CA LEU A 316 -10.19 6.96 20.35
C LEU A 316 -9.33 7.23 19.11
N ASN A 317 -8.12 6.68 19.03
CA ASN A 317 -7.15 7.07 18.01
C ASN A 317 -7.16 6.22 16.73
N ILE A 318 -7.54 4.93 16.78
CA ILE A 318 -7.67 4.13 15.54
C ILE A 318 -8.66 4.78 14.55
N PRO A 319 -9.86 5.24 14.97
CA PRO A 319 -10.79 5.95 14.09
C PRO A 319 -10.25 7.27 13.55
N VAL A 320 -9.39 7.97 14.31
CA VAL A 320 -8.72 9.19 13.82
C VAL A 320 -7.76 8.84 12.69
N LEU A 321 -6.90 7.83 12.88
CA LEU A 321 -5.97 7.37 11.85
C LEU A 321 -6.70 6.92 10.57
N GLN A 322 -7.79 6.18 10.71
CA GLN A 322 -8.59 5.73 9.57
C GLN A 322 -9.18 6.89 8.78
N ARG A 323 -9.70 7.92 9.46
CA ARG A 323 -10.20 9.14 8.80
C ARG A 323 -9.09 9.95 8.12
N GLN A 324 -7.85 9.83 8.61
CA GLN A 324 -6.67 10.44 8.01
C GLN A 324 -6.03 9.58 6.90
N GLY A 325 -6.67 8.49 6.46
CA GLY A 325 -6.22 7.67 5.33
C GLY A 325 -5.34 6.48 5.70
N ALA A 326 -5.21 6.16 7.00
CA ALA A 326 -4.52 4.95 7.44
C ALA A 326 -5.40 3.71 7.25
N SER A 327 -4.79 2.56 6.92
CA SER A 327 -5.50 1.28 6.94
C SER A 327 -4.80 0.23 7.80
N GLY A 328 -5.62 -0.63 8.41
CA GLY A 328 -5.17 -1.70 9.27
C GLY A 328 -4.60 -2.90 8.51
N PRO A 329 -4.10 -3.92 9.24
CA PRO A 329 -4.11 -4.01 10.69
C PRO A 329 -3.18 -2.98 11.35
N PHE A 330 -3.46 -2.64 12.61
CA PHE A 330 -2.71 -1.68 13.42
C PHE A 330 -1.82 -2.43 14.40
N ASP A 331 -0.51 -2.26 14.28
CA ASP A 331 0.44 -2.74 15.28
C ASP A 331 0.41 -1.77 16.47
N VAL A 332 0.35 -2.32 17.68
CA VAL A 332 0.26 -1.56 18.93
C VAL A 332 1.37 -2.00 19.86
N LEU A 333 2.07 -1.03 20.44
CA LEU A 333 3.10 -1.27 21.45
C LEU A 333 2.75 -0.49 22.72
N ILE A 334 2.69 -1.17 23.85
CA ILE A 334 2.50 -0.58 25.18
C ILE A 334 3.79 -0.79 25.95
N GLY A 335 4.26 0.23 26.65
CA GLY A 335 5.41 0.07 27.51
C GLY A 335 5.47 1.03 28.67
N VAL A 336 6.41 0.72 29.56
CA VAL A 336 6.76 1.49 30.75
C VAL A 336 8.27 1.49 30.93
N THR A 337 8.84 2.61 31.34
CA THR A 337 10.28 2.75 31.63
C THR A 337 10.51 3.39 33.00
N GLU A 338 11.74 3.23 33.52
CA GLU A 338 12.18 3.73 34.83
C GLU A 338 11.40 3.08 35.99
N LEU A 339 11.16 1.77 35.89
CA LEU A 339 10.41 1.00 36.88
C LEU A 339 11.20 0.73 38.18
N THR A 340 12.51 0.95 38.21
CA THR A 340 13.35 0.58 39.35
C THR A 340 12.86 1.16 40.68
N GLY A 341 12.66 0.27 41.65
CA GLY A 341 12.15 0.61 42.98
C GLY A 341 10.65 0.88 43.04
N LEU A 342 9.91 0.82 41.93
CA LEU A 342 8.47 0.93 41.93
C LEU A 342 7.82 -0.39 42.34
N HIS A 343 6.75 -0.29 43.12
CA HIS A 343 5.92 -1.41 43.53
C HIS A 343 4.65 -1.49 42.70
N TRP A 344 4.33 -2.68 42.18
CA TRP A 344 3.07 -2.93 41.49
C TRP A 344 1.88 -2.77 42.43
N VAL A 345 0.93 -1.93 42.04
CA VAL A 345 -0.34 -1.76 42.75
C VAL A 345 -1.50 -2.09 41.82
N SER A 346 -2.24 -3.14 42.19
CA SER A 346 -3.53 -3.55 41.60
C SER A 346 -4.22 -4.54 42.54
N ASP A 347 -5.49 -4.85 42.29
CA ASP A 347 -6.28 -5.84 43.05
C ASP A 347 -5.85 -7.32 42.82
N THR A 348 -4.66 -7.59 42.26
CA THR A 348 -4.22 -8.91 41.73
C THR A 348 -4.04 -10.05 42.74
N ARG A 349 -4.24 -9.80 44.03
CA ARG A 349 -4.18 -10.81 45.12
C ARG A 349 -2.84 -11.58 45.21
N TRP A 350 -1.71 -11.04 44.76
CA TRP A 350 -0.39 -11.70 44.81
C TRP A 350 0.26 -11.77 46.21
N GLY A 351 -0.49 -11.47 47.29
CA GLY A 351 0.00 -11.64 48.66
C GLY A 351 1.07 -10.64 49.13
N GLY A 352 1.31 -9.56 48.37
CA GLY A 352 2.28 -8.50 48.71
C GLY A 352 2.23 -7.34 47.70
N ARG A 353 3.26 -6.49 47.72
CA ARG A 353 3.50 -5.41 46.73
C ARG A 353 4.78 -5.72 45.97
N PRO A 354 4.71 -6.50 44.87
CA PRO A 354 5.90 -6.85 44.09
C PRO A 354 6.66 -5.59 43.67
N VAL A 355 7.98 -5.60 43.83
CA VAL A 355 8.86 -4.55 43.31
C VAL A 355 9.29 -4.92 41.90
N ALA A 356 9.50 -3.92 41.04
CA ALA A 356 10.05 -4.16 39.72
C ALA A 356 11.43 -4.84 39.82
N LEU A 357 11.64 -5.84 38.97
CA LEU A 357 12.90 -6.55 38.79
C LEU A 357 13.62 -6.12 37.52
N GLU A 358 12.89 -5.53 36.57
CA GLU A 358 13.39 -4.99 35.31
C GLU A 358 13.19 -3.46 35.28
N GLU A 359 14.07 -2.75 34.56
CA GLU A 359 13.99 -1.29 34.37
C GLU A 359 12.78 -0.86 33.50
N ALA A 360 12.25 -1.77 32.70
CA ALA A 360 11.18 -1.52 31.74
C ALA A 360 10.34 -2.77 31.48
N GLY A 361 9.10 -2.55 31.07
CA GLY A 361 8.19 -3.60 30.58
C GLY A 361 7.58 -3.16 29.26
N ARG A 362 7.38 -4.10 28.32
CA ARG A 362 6.72 -3.81 27.04
C ARG A 362 5.89 -4.99 26.56
N ALA A 363 4.85 -4.68 25.80
CA ALA A 363 4.02 -5.64 25.10
C ALA A 363 3.66 -5.14 23.70
N GLU A 364 3.66 -6.05 22.72
CA GLU A 364 3.29 -5.74 21.34
C GLU A 364 2.19 -6.69 20.85
N PHE A 365 1.21 -6.15 20.15
CA PHE A 365 0.11 -6.89 19.57
C PHE A 365 -0.45 -6.17 18.34
N THR A 366 -1.28 -6.86 17.57
CA THR A 366 -1.86 -6.32 16.34
C THR A 366 -3.38 -6.38 16.41
N LEU A 367 -4.06 -5.29 16.03
CA LEU A 367 -5.52 -5.16 15.97
C LEU A 367 -5.98 -4.99 14.52
N LYS A 368 -7.07 -5.65 14.12
CA LYS A 368 -7.70 -5.42 12.81
C LYS A 368 -8.45 -4.09 12.77
N GLY A 369 -8.97 -3.64 13.91
CA GLY A 369 -9.67 -2.36 14.06
C GLY A 369 -9.83 -1.94 15.51
N ALA A 370 -10.91 -1.20 15.80
CA ALA A 370 -11.21 -0.66 17.13
C ALA A 370 -12.32 -1.46 17.86
N SER A 371 -12.37 -2.79 17.71
CA SER A 371 -13.34 -3.62 18.44
C SER A 371 -12.94 -3.74 19.91
N GLU A 372 -13.88 -3.50 20.84
CA GLU A 372 -13.64 -3.70 22.28
C GLU A 372 -13.27 -5.16 22.59
N GLU A 373 -13.94 -6.13 21.97
CA GLU A 373 -13.65 -7.55 22.19
C GLU A 373 -12.23 -7.93 21.75
N GLU A 374 -11.81 -7.39 20.60
CA GLU A 374 -10.46 -7.61 20.07
C GLU A 374 -9.40 -6.97 20.99
N ARG A 375 -9.65 -5.72 21.44
CA ARG A 375 -8.78 -5.05 22.41
C ARG A 375 -8.67 -5.82 23.72
N LEU A 376 -9.79 -6.22 24.33
CA LEU A 376 -9.79 -6.96 25.58
C LEU A 376 -8.99 -8.27 25.48
N ALA A 377 -9.13 -8.99 24.37
CA ALA A 377 -8.35 -10.21 24.14
C ALA A 377 -6.85 -9.95 23.97
N ALA A 378 -6.46 -8.85 23.30
CA ALA A 378 -5.07 -8.46 23.17
C ALA A 378 -4.46 -8.02 24.51
N PHE A 379 -5.22 -7.28 25.32
CA PHE A 379 -4.79 -6.79 26.62
C PHE A 379 -4.54 -7.89 27.65
N ASP A 380 -5.24 -9.03 27.58
CA ASP A 380 -4.97 -10.18 28.47
C ASP A 380 -3.49 -10.57 28.43
N ARG A 381 -2.96 -10.78 27.23
CA ARG A 381 -1.56 -11.14 27.03
C ARG A 381 -0.62 -9.97 27.32
N ALA A 382 -0.96 -8.78 26.82
CA ALA A 382 -0.11 -7.60 26.99
C ALA A 382 0.11 -7.26 28.48
N TRP A 383 -0.91 -7.42 29.31
CA TRP A 383 -0.77 -7.23 30.74
C TRP A 383 0.21 -8.24 31.35
N GLY A 384 0.12 -9.51 30.98
CA GLY A 384 1.05 -10.53 31.44
C GLY A 384 2.50 -10.18 31.10
N GLU A 385 2.77 -9.64 29.92
CA GLU A 385 4.11 -9.22 29.49
C GLU A 385 4.62 -8.02 30.31
N ILE A 386 3.77 -7.07 30.68
CA ILE A 386 4.13 -5.96 31.59
C ILE A 386 4.35 -6.47 33.03
N ALA A 387 3.49 -7.38 33.50
CA ALA A 387 3.58 -7.99 34.83
C ALA A 387 4.87 -8.82 35.02
N ALA A 388 5.40 -9.40 33.94
CA ALA A 388 6.65 -10.14 33.97
C ALA A 388 7.85 -9.29 34.44
N ALA A 389 7.85 -7.98 34.22
CA ALA A 389 8.88 -7.05 34.74
C ALA A 389 8.94 -7.00 36.28
N PHE A 390 7.91 -7.52 36.96
CA PHE A 390 7.80 -7.59 38.42
C PHE A 390 7.91 -9.05 38.93
N GLY A 391 8.22 -10.02 38.04
CA GLY A 391 8.34 -11.43 38.39
C GLY A 391 7.03 -12.11 38.80
N VAL A 392 5.89 -11.58 38.34
CA VAL A 392 4.55 -12.03 38.73
C VAL A 392 3.76 -12.53 37.52
N PRO A 393 2.81 -13.47 37.71
CA PRO A 393 2.02 -14.03 36.62
C PRO A 393 1.03 -13.01 36.04
N GLN A 394 0.40 -13.35 34.93
CA GLN A 394 -0.66 -12.54 34.32
C GLN A 394 -1.78 -12.22 35.34
N PRO A 395 -2.21 -10.94 35.46
CA PRO A 395 -3.38 -10.58 36.23
C PRO A 395 -4.65 -11.33 35.79
N PRO A 396 -5.56 -11.68 36.72
CA PRO A 396 -6.86 -12.23 36.39
C PRO A 396 -7.63 -11.34 35.40
N ARG A 397 -8.19 -11.93 34.34
CA ARG A 397 -9.00 -11.23 33.31
C ARG A 397 -10.12 -10.38 33.92
N SER A 398 -10.73 -10.82 35.01
CA SER A 398 -11.77 -10.06 35.72
C SER A 398 -11.28 -8.70 36.23
N ILE A 399 -10.01 -8.61 36.60
CA ILE A 399 -9.39 -7.36 37.07
C ILE A 399 -9.15 -6.42 35.88
N LEU A 400 -8.58 -6.95 34.78
CA LEU A 400 -8.43 -6.22 33.52
C LEU A 400 -9.76 -5.62 33.05
N VAL A 401 -10.82 -6.42 33.01
CA VAL A 401 -12.15 -5.96 32.58
C VAL A 401 -12.69 -4.88 33.52
N LYS A 402 -12.54 -5.05 34.84
CA LYS A 402 -12.95 -4.05 35.84
C LYS A 402 -12.21 -2.72 35.65
N GLN A 403 -10.91 -2.76 35.36
CA GLN A 403 -10.10 -1.54 35.16
C GLN A 403 -10.46 -0.82 33.85
N ILE A 404 -10.74 -1.57 32.78
CA ILE A 404 -11.15 -0.98 31.49
C ILE A 404 -12.58 -0.43 31.54
N ARG A 405 -13.51 -1.12 32.18
CA ARG A 405 -14.94 -0.74 32.20
C ARG A 405 -15.33 0.14 33.38
N GLY A 406 -14.51 0.20 34.42
CA GLY A 406 -14.72 1.02 35.61
C GLY A 406 -15.73 0.47 36.63
N TYR A 407 -16.20 -0.79 36.49
CA TYR A 407 -17.12 -1.44 37.43
C TYR A 407 -16.91 -2.94 37.57
#